data_AF-A0A963D666-F1
#
_entry.id   AF-A0A963D666-F1
#
_cell.length_a   1.000
_cell.length_b   1.000
_cell.length_c   1.000
_cell.angle_alpha   90.00
_cell.angle_beta   90.00
_cell.angle_gamma   90.00
#
_symmetry.space_group_name_H-M   'P 1'
#
loop_
_entity.id
_entity.type
_entity.pdbx_description
1 polymer ?
#
loop_
_entity_poly.entity_id
_entity_poly.type
_entity_poly.pdbx_seq_one_letter_code
_entity_poly.pdbx_strand_id
1 'polypeptide(L)'
;MAGEAEAAVETLHERNEFGRYAVCIGSCWVSSCVWRQPPRRFGRSIQRLIPRGMRQYFDPGFVAREINPIGQALKGDLMKYTLKLTIDSPRENVCKLFGNPQNWSKWQGTFVGYESISGDAGYAGSKTKLIHKFGKRQTEMVETVEANNLPEEMVCIYEAPSAWNRVVYRFKEISPQETELEFESEFKCSGFLKILAFLMPGMFKRASQKDMNAFKKFVETNG
;
A
#
# COMPACT_ATOMS: atom_id res chain seq x y z
N MET A 1 -27.06 35.62 -6.48
CA MET A 1 -27.16 34.26 -7.04
C MET A 1 -25.92 33.81 -7.82
N ALA A 2 -24.75 34.45 -7.65
CA ALA A 2 -23.50 34.02 -8.30
C ALA A 2 -22.62 33.10 -7.40
N GLY A 3 -22.73 33.21 -6.07
CA GLY A 3 -21.89 32.43 -5.13
C GLY A 3 -22.26 30.95 -4.98
N GLU A 4 -23.50 30.55 -5.28
CA GLU A 4 -23.92 29.14 -5.16
C GLU A 4 -23.52 28.31 -6.39
N ALA A 5 -23.35 28.95 -7.55
CA ALA A 5 -22.89 28.28 -8.77
C ALA A 5 -21.38 27.99 -8.71
N GLU A 6 -20.59 28.87 -8.10
CA GLU A 6 -19.13 28.71 -7.96
C GLU A 6 -18.80 27.57 -6.97
N ALA A 7 -19.50 27.51 -5.83
CA ALA A 7 -19.39 26.41 -4.86
C ALA A 7 -19.81 25.05 -5.45
N ALA A 8 -20.79 25.03 -6.36
CA ALA A 8 -21.22 23.82 -7.06
C ALA A 8 -20.21 23.34 -8.11
N VAL A 9 -19.47 24.26 -8.75
CA VAL A 9 -18.39 23.93 -9.70
C VAL A 9 -17.17 23.39 -8.96
N GLU A 10 -16.83 23.95 -7.79
CA GLU A 10 -15.72 23.47 -6.95
C GLU A 10 -16.00 22.07 -6.38
N THR A 11 -17.22 21.82 -5.88
CA THR A 11 -17.64 20.47 -5.45
C THR A 11 -17.79 19.48 -6.61
N LEU A 12 -18.07 19.92 -7.84
CA LEU A 12 -18.04 19.06 -9.03
C LEU A 12 -16.62 18.73 -9.49
N HIS A 13 -15.66 19.63 -9.28
CA HIS A 13 -14.25 19.37 -9.54
C HIS A 13 -13.67 18.38 -8.52
N GLU A 14 -14.06 18.49 -7.24
CA GLU A 14 -13.75 17.49 -6.21
C GLU A 14 -14.45 16.15 -6.48
N ARG A 15 -15.74 16.13 -6.86
CA ARG A 15 -16.47 14.89 -7.21
C ARG A 15 -15.89 14.18 -8.44
N ASN A 16 -15.25 14.90 -9.36
CA ASN A 16 -14.56 14.32 -10.52
C ASN A 16 -13.15 13.79 -10.20
N GLU A 17 -12.60 14.08 -9.01
CA GLU A 17 -11.42 13.38 -8.48
C GLU A 17 -11.79 12.06 -7.81
N PHE A 18 -12.97 11.96 -7.18
CA PHE A 18 -13.41 10.73 -6.49
C PHE A 18 -13.66 9.53 -7.43
N GLY A 19 -14.05 9.78 -8.68
CA GLY A 19 -14.10 8.74 -9.75
C GLY A 19 -12.72 8.33 -10.30
N ARG A 20 -11.64 9.01 -9.90
CA ARG A 20 -10.26 8.80 -10.37
C ARG A 20 -9.38 8.00 -9.40
N TYR A 21 -9.93 7.49 -8.30
CA TYR A 21 -9.22 6.56 -7.41
C TYR A 21 -9.47 5.07 -7.73
N ALA A 22 -10.45 4.76 -8.58
CA ALA A 22 -10.94 3.39 -8.81
C ALA A 22 -10.20 2.55 -9.88
N VAL A 23 -9.07 3.02 -10.42
CA VAL A 23 -8.35 2.32 -11.53
C VAL A 23 -6.85 2.12 -11.24
N CYS A 24 -6.36 2.43 -10.04
CA CYS A 24 -4.91 2.52 -9.80
C CYS A 24 -4.33 1.46 -8.83
N ILE A 25 -4.93 0.27 -8.77
CA ILE A 25 -4.30 -0.91 -8.15
C ILE A 25 -4.35 -2.05 -9.17
N GLY A 26 -3.35 -2.08 -10.04
CA GLY A 26 -3.20 -3.15 -11.03
C GLY A 26 -2.46 -2.70 -12.27
N SER A 27 -1.13 -2.70 -12.21
CA SER A 27 -0.24 -2.77 -13.38
C SER A 27 1.19 -3.07 -12.94
N CYS A 28 1.56 -4.34 -12.93
CA CYS A 28 2.93 -4.78 -13.17
C CYS A 28 2.83 -6.15 -13.82
N TRP A 29 3.50 -6.31 -14.97
CA TRP A 29 3.65 -7.50 -15.84
C TRP A 29 2.91 -7.47 -17.17
N VAL A 30 3.64 -7.06 -18.21
CA VAL A 30 3.53 -7.63 -19.57
C VAL A 30 4.94 -8.07 -19.97
N SER A 31 5.16 -9.38 -20.07
CA SER A 31 5.92 -10.00 -21.17
C SER A 31 5.78 -11.53 -21.12
N SER A 32 5.19 -12.04 -22.20
CA SER A 32 5.41 -13.35 -22.84
C SER A 32 5.05 -14.65 -22.10
N CYS A 33 3.93 -15.26 -22.49
CA CYS A 33 3.95 -16.54 -23.24
C CYS A 33 2.53 -16.98 -23.68
N VAL A 34 2.49 -17.46 -24.91
CA VAL A 34 1.36 -18.04 -25.66
C VAL A 34 0.85 -19.31 -24.94
N TRP A 35 -0.46 -19.57 -24.91
CA TRP A 35 -1.13 -20.84 -25.31
C TRP A 35 -2.64 -20.85 -24.97
N ARG A 36 -3.43 -21.06 -26.04
CA ARG A 36 -4.81 -21.57 -26.24
C ARG A 36 -5.83 -21.67 -25.09
N GLN A 37 -7.01 -21.10 -25.34
CA GLN A 37 -8.35 -21.43 -24.77
C GLN A 37 -8.81 -22.85 -25.21
N PRO A 38 -9.71 -23.60 -24.51
CA PRO A 38 -11.18 -23.36 -24.58
C PRO A 38 -11.99 -23.86 -23.31
N PRO A 39 -13.33 -24.11 -23.32
CA PRO A 39 -14.34 -23.13 -22.91
C PRO A 39 -15.47 -23.62 -21.93
N ARG A 40 -16.28 -22.65 -21.42
CA ARG A 40 -17.75 -22.68 -21.11
C ARG A 40 -18.26 -23.72 -20.08
N ARG A 41 -18.94 -23.38 -18.97
CA ARG A 41 -20.19 -22.59 -18.81
C ARG A 41 -20.53 -22.66 -17.30
N PHE A 42 -20.48 -21.57 -16.52
CA PHE A 42 -21.34 -21.32 -15.32
C PHE A 42 -21.02 -20.00 -14.56
N GLY A 43 -20.75 -18.88 -15.26
CA GLY A 43 -20.32 -17.65 -14.55
C GLY A 43 -20.63 -16.33 -15.26
N ARG A 44 -21.59 -16.31 -16.19
CA ARG A 44 -21.71 -15.22 -17.18
C ARG A 44 -22.42 -13.94 -16.72
N SER A 45 -23.02 -13.89 -15.52
CA SER A 45 -23.80 -12.72 -15.12
C SER A 45 -23.05 -11.70 -14.25
N ILE A 46 -22.10 -12.12 -13.40
CA ILE A 46 -21.37 -11.17 -12.52
C ILE A 46 -20.10 -10.62 -13.18
N GLN A 47 -19.50 -11.39 -14.10
CA GLN A 47 -18.27 -11.00 -14.82
C GLN A 47 -18.41 -9.76 -15.72
N ARG A 48 -19.63 -9.35 -16.07
CA ARG A 48 -19.88 -8.18 -16.93
C ARG A 48 -19.78 -6.85 -16.18
N LEU A 49 -19.91 -6.87 -14.86
CA LEU A 49 -19.79 -5.69 -14.00
C LEU A 49 -18.34 -5.41 -13.58
N ILE A 50 -17.43 -6.35 -13.86
CA ILE A 50 -16.00 -6.24 -13.54
C ILE A 50 -15.28 -5.59 -14.72
N PRO A 51 -14.63 -4.42 -14.53
CA PRO A 51 -13.79 -3.79 -15.54
C PRO A 51 -12.79 -4.79 -16.12
N ARG A 52 -12.54 -4.75 -17.44
CA ARG A 52 -11.73 -5.76 -18.14
C ARG A 52 -10.35 -6.02 -17.50
N GLY A 53 -9.72 -4.99 -16.92
CA GLY A 53 -8.42 -5.11 -16.24
C GLY A 53 -8.45 -5.79 -14.86
N MET A 54 -9.62 -5.99 -14.25
CA MET A 54 -9.75 -6.60 -12.92
C MET A 54 -10.02 -8.11 -12.94
N ARG A 55 -10.34 -8.70 -14.09
CA ARG A 55 -10.73 -10.12 -14.16
C ARG A 55 -9.63 -11.09 -13.77
N GLN A 56 -8.38 -10.69 -13.90
CA GLN A 56 -7.21 -11.48 -13.53
C GLN A 56 -7.02 -11.67 -12.02
N TYR A 57 -7.74 -10.90 -11.19
CA TYR A 57 -7.72 -11.01 -9.73
C TYR A 57 -8.87 -11.85 -9.17
N PHE A 58 -9.75 -12.34 -10.05
CA PHE A 58 -10.97 -13.06 -9.67
C PHE A 58 -10.72 -14.57 -9.77
N ASP A 59 -10.31 -15.20 -8.67
CA ASP A 59 -10.33 -16.67 -8.53
C ASP A 59 -11.70 -17.10 -7.93
N PRO A 60 -12.55 -17.79 -8.71
CA PRO A 60 -13.85 -18.27 -8.23
C PRO A 60 -13.75 -19.23 -7.04
N GLY A 61 -12.61 -19.91 -6.85
CA GLY A 61 -12.39 -20.89 -5.78
C GLY A 61 -12.09 -20.30 -4.40
N PHE A 62 -11.79 -18.99 -4.32
CA PHE A 62 -11.48 -18.28 -3.07
C PHE A 62 -12.75 -17.84 -2.33
N VAL A 63 -13.79 -17.43 -3.07
CA VAL A 63 -15.04 -16.87 -2.51
C VAL A 63 -15.84 -17.91 -1.71
N ALA A 64 -15.68 -19.21 -1.99
CA ALA A 64 -16.47 -20.26 -1.39
C ALA A 64 -15.95 -20.77 -0.02
N ARG A 65 -14.74 -20.37 0.42
CA ARG A 65 -14.08 -20.97 1.59
C ARG A 65 -14.15 -20.18 2.90
N GLU A 66 -14.54 -18.90 2.90
CA GLU A 66 -14.54 -18.07 4.12
C GLU A 66 -15.80 -17.21 4.28
N ILE A 67 -16.94 -17.86 4.48
CA ILE A 67 -18.16 -17.20 4.95
C ILE A 67 -18.77 -18.16 5.99
N ASN A 68 -18.50 -18.06 7.30
CA ASN A 68 -19.08 -17.16 8.32
C ASN A 68 -18.53 -17.62 9.72
N PRO A 69 -18.68 -16.94 10.89
CA PRO A 69 -19.37 -15.67 11.18
C PRO A 69 -18.57 -14.69 12.08
N ILE A 70 -18.43 -13.42 11.67
CA ILE A 70 -18.04 -12.32 12.57
C ILE A 70 -19.18 -11.31 12.61
N GLY A 71 -20.34 -11.80 13.03
CA GLY A 71 -21.45 -10.99 13.48
C GLY A 71 -21.41 -10.87 14.99
N GLN A 72 -20.39 -10.18 15.53
CA GLN A 72 -20.37 -9.51 16.85
C GLN A 72 -18.95 -9.04 17.20
N ALA A 73 -18.63 -7.77 16.94
CA ALA A 73 -17.90 -6.84 17.84
C ALA A 73 -17.33 -5.61 17.10
N LEU A 74 -18.14 -4.55 17.01
CA LEU A 74 -17.80 -3.10 17.16
C LEU A 74 -16.79 -2.40 16.19
N LYS A 75 -17.22 -1.24 15.65
CA LYS A 75 -16.41 -0.15 15.02
C LYS A 75 -15.72 -0.46 13.68
N GLY A 76 -16.49 -0.59 12.61
CA GLY A 76 -15.97 -0.81 11.26
C GLY A 76 -15.38 0.44 10.58
N ASP A 77 -14.06 0.66 10.76
CA ASP A 77 -13.21 1.54 9.92
C ASP A 77 -11.69 1.22 10.01
N LEU A 78 -11.28 0.30 10.89
CA LEU A 78 -9.89 0.04 11.21
C LEU A 78 -9.47 -1.36 10.75
N MET A 79 -8.50 -1.43 9.84
CA MET A 79 -7.83 -2.65 9.44
C MET A 79 -6.46 -2.71 10.12
N LYS A 80 -6.22 -3.76 10.91
CA LYS A 80 -4.90 -4.04 11.48
C LYS A 80 -4.34 -5.32 10.89
N TYR A 81 -3.08 -5.30 10.50
CA TYR A 81 -2.39 -6.51 10.06
C TYR A 81 -0.89 -6.41 10.31
N THR A 82 -0.29 -7.59 10.50
CA THR A 82 1.15 -7.76 10.67
C THR A 82 1.69 -8.64 9.56
N LEU A 83 2.88 -8.29 9.08
CA LEU A 83 3.67 -9.04 8.13
C LEU A 83 5.05 -9.26 8.71
N LYS A 84 5.66 -10.39 8.34
CA LYS A 84 7.02 -10.75 8.73
C LYS A 84 7.73 -11.32 7.53
N LEU A 85 9.02 -11.02 7.41
CA LEU A 85 9.93 -11.74 6.53
C LEU A 85 11.32 -11.77 7.13
N THR A 86 12.12 -12.75 6.70
CA THR A 86 13.55 -12.83 7.02
C THR A 86 14.34 -12.20 5.88
N ILE A 87 15.37 -11.42 6.20
CA ILE A 87 16.34 -10.84 5.26
C ILE A 87 17.70 -11.45 5.57
N ASP A 88 18.39 -11.91 4.54
CA ASP A 88 19.68 -12.61 4.65
C ASP A 88 20.81 -11.57 4.71
N SER A 89 20.74 -10.67 5.70
CA SER A 89 21.73 -9.63 5.97
C SER A 89 21.78 -9.25 7.46
N PRO A 90 22.94 -8.83 7.99
CA PRO A 90 23.06 -8.35 9.37
C PRO A 90 22.15 -7.15 9.66
N ARG A 91 21.62 -7.07 10.88
CA ARG A 91 20.64 -6.05 11.31
C ARG A 91 21.11 -4.63 11.09
N GLU A 92 22.39 -4.36 11.37
CA GLU A 92 23.00 -3.05 11.16
C GLU A 92 22.92 -2.61 9.68
N ASN A 93 23.23 -3.53 8.75
CA ASN A 93 23.17 -3.24 7.32
C ASN A 93 21.74 -3.00 6.85
N VAL A 94 20.80 -3.83 7.30
CA VAL A 94 19.36 -3.66 7.01
C VAL A 94 18.89 -2.26 7.45
N CYS A 95 19.20 -1.86 8.69
CA CYS A 95 18.78 -0.57 9.24
C CYS A 95 19.45 0.62 8.53
N LYS A 96 20.75 0.49 8.21
CA LYS A 96 21.50 1.51 7.43
C LYS A 96 20.90 1.73 6.04
N LEU A 97 20.53 0.66 5.36
CA LEU A 97 19.91 0.74 4.03
C LEU A 97 18.47 1.27 4.10
N PHE A 98 17.72 0.90 5.14
CA PHE A 98 16.36 1.35 5.38
C PHE A 98 16.27 2.85 5.71
N GLY A 99 17.09 3.30 6.66
CA GLY A 99 17.07 4.67 7.18
C GLY A 99 17.66 5.73 6.26
N ASN A 100 18.12 5.37 5.05
CA ASN A 100 18.67 6.33 4.09
C ASN A 100 17.63 6.71 3.01
N PRO A 101 17.13 7.96 2.99
CA PRO A 101 16.14 8.42 2.01
C PRO A 101 16.57 8.26 0.54
N GLN A 102 17.88 8.26 0.26
CA GLN A 102 18.41 8.05 -1.10
C GLN A 102 18.16 6.64 -1.63
N ASN A 103 17.82 5.69 -0.74
CA ASN A 103 17.51 4.32 -1.13
C ASN A 103 16.02 4.09 -1.42
N TRP A 104 15.12 4.99 -1.03
CA TRP A 104 13.67 4.78 -1.18
C TRP A 104 13.26 4.48 -2.63
N SER A 105 13.80 5.23 -3.59
CA SER A 105 13.55 5.00 -5.03
C SER A 105 14.09 3.69 -5.57
N LYS A 106 15.03 3.04 -4.87
CA LYS A 106 15.68 1.80 -5.34
C LYS A 106 14.82 0.57 -5.13
N TRP A 107 13.94 0.58 -4.12
CA TRP A 107 13.09 -0.57 -3.78
C TRP A 107 11.60 -0.25 -3.81
N GLN A 108 11.19 1.01 -3.61
CA GLN A 108 9.79 1.42 -3.77
C GLN A 108 9.50 1.75 -5.24
N GLY A 109 9.03 0.76 -6.00
CA GLY A 109 8.80 0.93 -7.45
C GLY A 109 7.74 1.97 -7.84
N THR A 110 6.95 2.47 -6.88
CA THR A 110 5.97 3.55 -7.12
C THR A 110 6.48 4.91 -6.68
N PHE A 111 7.59 4.99 -5.95
CA PHE A 111 8.13 6.24 -5.44
C PHE A 111 8.76 7.06 -6.56
N VAL A 112 8.41 8.34 -6.64
CA VAL A 112 8.94 9.28 -7.63
C VAL A 112 9.89 10.28 -6.98
N GLY A 113 9.55 10.74 -5.78
CA GLY A 113 10.33 11.75 -5.08
C GLY A 113 9.66 12.19 -3.79
N TYR A 114 10.33 13.11 -3.11
CA TYR A 114 9.85 13.66 -1.86
C TYR A 114 10.22 15.14 -1.73
N GLU A 115 9.48 15.85 -0.89
CA GLU A 115 9.73 17.23 -0.52
C GLU A 115 9.60 17.35 1.00
N SER A 116 10.65 17.82 1.68
CA SER A 116 10.60 18.04 3.13
C SER A 116 9.66 19.21 3.45
N ILE A 117 8.68 18.98 4.32
CA ILE A 117 7.76 20.02 4.81
C ILE A 117 8.32 20.64 6.10
N SER A 118 8.78 19.80 7.03
CA SER A 118 9.38 20.24 8.28
C SER A 118 10.33 19.19 8.84
N GLY A 119 11.51 19.60 9.31
CA GLY A 119 12.55 18.67 9.77
C GLY A 119 13.22 17.93 8.63
N ASP A 120 14.25 17.15 8.97
CA ASP A 120 14.98 16.32 8.02
C ASP A 120 14.24 15.00 7.77
N ALA A 121 14.03 14.65 6.50
CA ALA A 121 13.28 13.46 6.12
C ALA A 121 13.87 12.20 6.77
N GLY A 122 13.02 11.39 7.41
CA GLY A 122 13.42 10.17 8.10
C GLY A 122 13.77 10.36 9.57
N TYR A 123 13.89 11.58 10.08
CA TYR A 123 14.13 11.84 11.51
C TYR A 123 12.82 11.99 12.28
N ALA A 124 12.82 11.65 13.57
CA ALA A 124 11.65 11.77 14.44
C ALA A 124 11.10 13.20 14.45
N GLY A 125 9.78 13.34 14.33
CA GLY A 125 9.07 14.62 14.24
C GLY A 125 9.10 15.25 12.84
N SER A 126 9.83 14.68 11.87
CA SER A 126 9.84 15.20 10.50
C SER A 126 8.52 14.95 9.78
N LYS A 127 8.20 15.85 8.86
CA LYS A 127 7.10 15.74 7.91
C LYS A 127 7.62 15.86 6.50
N THR A 128 7.25 14.92 5.66
CA THR A 128 7.73 14.80 4.30
C THR A 128 6.55 14.56 3.36
N LYS A 129 6.44 15.36 2.30
CA LYS A 129 5.52 15.08 1.21
C LYS A 129 6.14 14.00 0.33
N LEU A 130 5.49 12.86 0.19
CA LEU A 130 5.90 11.78 -0.69
C LEU A 130 5.07 11.80 -1.98
N ILE A 131 5.74 11.62 -3.11
CA ILE A 131 5.13 11.58 -4.43
C ILE A 131 5.24 10.17 -4.97
N HIS A 132 4.09 9.53 -5.21
CA HIS A 132 4.01 8.19 -5.78
C HIS A 132 3.31 8.20 -7.13
N LYS A 133 3.73 7.32 -8.05
CA LYS A 133 3.13 7.12 -9.36
C LYS A 133 2.57 5.72 -9.49
N PHE A 134 1.26 5.65 -9.62
CA PHE A 134 0.51 4.42 -9.87
C PHE A 134 0.00 4.41 -11.31
N GLY A 135 0.77 3.75 -12.19
CA GLY A 135 0.51 3.73 -13.63
C GLY A 135 0.69 5.11 -14.26
N LYS A 136 -0.41 5.73 -14.72
CA LYS A 136 -0.39 7.09 -15.30
C LYS A 136 -0.72 8.19 -14.29
N ARG A 137 -1.07 7.84 -13.05
CA ARG A 137 -1.51 8.82 -12.04
C ARG A 137 -0.43 9.04 -11.00
N GLN A 138 -0.30 10.29 -10.57
CA GLN A 138 0.53 10.70 -9.45
C GLN A 138 -0.37 10.94 -8.25
N THR A 139 0.07 10.52 -7.08
CA THR A 139 -0.64 10.68 -5.81
C THR A 139 0.35 11.19 -4.80
N GLU A 140 -0.09 12.16 -4.01
CA GLU A 140 0.69 12.76 -2.95
C GLU A 140 0.18 12.23 -1.61
N MET A 141 1.11 12.02 -0.68
CA MET A 141 0.81 11.69 0.71
C MET A 141 1.80 12.41 1.61
N VAL A 142 1.41 12.66 2.86
CA VAL A 142 2.30 13.21 3.87
C VAL A 142 2.75 12.09 4.79
N GLU A 143 4.06 11.87 4.88
CA GLU A 143 4.67 11.04 5.90
C GLU A 143 5.02 11.92 7.11
N THR A 144 4.65 11.48 8.30
CA THR A 144 5.15 11.98 9.57
C THR A 144 5.91 10.85 10.27
N VAL A 145 7.18 11.08 10.60
CA VAL A 145 7.95 10.10 11.39
C VAL A 145 7.63 10.34 12.86
N GLU A 146 6.83 9.46 13.45
CA GLU A 146 6.44 9.56 14.86
C GLU A 146 7.63 9.22 15.78
N ALA A 147 8.38 8.17 15.42
CA ALA A 147 9.58 7.76 16.14
C ALA A 147 10.59 7.12 15.19
N ASN A 148 11.88 7.38 15.42
CA ASN A 148 12.98 6.68 14.76
C ASN A 148 14.00 6.29 15.84
N ASN A 149 13.90 5.06 16.30
CA ASN A 149 14.76 4.43 17.28
C ASN A 149 15.47 3.23 16.61
N LEU A 150 15.97 3.41 15.39
CA LEU A 150 16.72 2.34 14.72
C LEU A 150 18.00 2.03 15.52
N PRO A 151 18.40 0.76 15.65
CA PRO A 151 17.88 -0.42 14.92
C PRO A 151 16.64 -1.10 15.52
N GLU A 152 16.09 -0.65 16.64
CA GLU A 152 14.98 -1.32 17.32
C GLU A 152 13.65 -1.14 16.57
N GLU A 153 13.28 0.10 16.27
CA GLU A 153 12.00 0.41 15.65
C GLU A 153 11.99 1.74 14.87
N MET A 154 11.11 1.80 13.88
CA MET A 154 10.72 3.05 13.22
C MET A 154 9.21 3.10 13.05
N VAL A 155 8.61 4.25 13.40
CA VAL A 155 7.17 4.46 13.34
C VAL A 155 6.87 5.63 12.41
N CYS A 156 6.09 5.36 11.37
CA CYS A 156 5.67 6.36 10.40
C CYS A 156 4.15 6.42 10.32
N ILE A 157 3.62 7.63 10.11
CA ILE A 157 2.22 7.89 9.83
C ILE A 157 2.13 8.44 8.42
N TYR A 158 1.33 7.79 7.58
CA TYR A 158 1.07 8.22 6.21
C TYR A 158 -0.37 8.73 6.10
N GLU A 159 -0.52 9.95 5.58
CA GLU A 159 -1.82 10.62 5.44
C GLU A 159 -2.06 11.01 3.98
N ALA A 160 -3.24 10.65 3.47
CA ALA A 160 -3.76 11.04 2.17
C ALA A 160 -5.27 11.32 2.29
N PRO A 161 -5.91 12.00 1.32
CA PRO A 161 -7.30 12.49 1.46
C PRO A 161 -8.35 11.45 1.87
N SER A 162 -8.14 10.16 1.58
CA SER A 162 -9.06 9.06 1.95
C SER A 162 -8.39 7.90 2.69
N ALA A 163 -7.16 8.10 3.18
CA ALA A 163 -6.37 7.06 3.80
C ALA A 163 -5.50 7.62 4.93
N TRP A 164 -5.47 6.90 6.04
CA TRP A 164 -4.54 7.12 7.13
C TRP A 164 -3.91 5.78 7.48
N ASN A 165 -2.58 5.71 7.55
CA ASN A 165 -1.86 4.48 7.84
C ASN A 165 -0.74 4.74 8.83
N ARG A 166 -0.84 4.21 10.05
CA ARG A 166 0.30 4.17 10.97
C ARG A 166 1.01 2.84 10.81
N VAL A 167 2.31 2.89 10.54
CA VAL A 167 3.15 1.74 10.29
C VAL A 167 4.26 1.68 11.34
N VAL A 168 4.47 0.49 11.90
CA VAL A 168 5.59 0.19 12.80
C VAL A 168 6.48 -0.85 12.13
N TYR A 169 7.75 -0.50 11.95
CA TYR A 169 8.80 -1.41 11.52
C TYR A 169 9.62 -1.84 12.73
N ARG A 170 9.86 -3.14 12.89
CA ARG A 170 10.79 -3.68 13.90
C ARG A 170 11.79 -4.61 13.23
N PHE A 171 13.05 -4.51 13.65
CA PHE A 171 14.15 -5.29 13.09
C PHE A 171 14.73 -6.17 14.20
N LYS A 172 14.47 -7.48 14.12
CA LYS A 172 14.96 -8.44 15.10
C LYS A 172 16.09 -9.25 14.51
N GLU A 173 17.20 -9.31 15.23
CA GLU A 173 18.32 -10.16 14.87
C GLU A 173 17.95 -11.63 15.14
N ILE A 174 17.96 -12.47 14.09
CA ILE A 174 17.76 -13.92 14.22
C ILE A 174 19.13 -14.60 14.40
N SER A 175 20.11 -14.16 13.62
CA SER A 175 21.50 -14.62 13.65
C SER A 175 22.42 -13.47 13.20
N PRO A 176 23.76 -13.60 13.32
CA PRO A 176 24.68 -12.55 12.88
C PRO A 176 24.59 -12.21 11.38
N GLN A 177 23.91 -13.03 10.57
CA GLN A 177 23.72 -12.84 9.13
C GLN A 177 22.25 -12.72 8.73
N GLU A 178 21.29 -12.80 9.65
CA GLU A 178 19.86 -12.80 9.32
C GLU A 178 19.05 -11.89 10.24
N THR A 179 18.12 -11.14 9.63
CA THR A 179 17.24 -10.20 10.33
C THR A 179 15.78 -10.47 9.99
N GLU A 180 14.92 -10.62 11.00
CA GLU A 180 13.46 -10.57 10.83
C GLU A 180 13.02 -9.11 10.74
N LEU A 181 12.36 -8.77 9.63
CA LEU A 181 11.62 -7.52 9.49
C LEU A 181 10.14 -7.77 9.80
N GLU A 182 9.65 -7.16 10.87
CA GLU A 182 8.24 -7.14 11.23
C GLU A 182 7.63 -5.80 10.83
N PHE A 183 6.51 -5.84 10.12
CA PHE A 183 5.74 -4.70 9.66
C PHE A 183 4.34 -4.78 10.26
N GLU A 184 3.95 -3.81 11.07
CA GLU A 184 2.60 -3.67 11.58
C GLU A 184 1.94 -2.44 10.97
N SER A 185 0.72 -2.59 10.47
CA SER A 185 -0.04 -1.50 9.89
C SER A 185 -1.39 -1.36 10.57
N GLU A 186 -1.69 -0.14 10.99
CA GLU A 186 -3.00 0.32 11.41
C GLU A 186 -3.57 1.25 10.34
N PHE A 187 -4.47 0.70 9.54
CA PHE A 187 -4.99 1.36 8.36
C PHE A 187 -6.46 1.78 8.55
N LYS A 188 -6.75 3.04 8.25
CA LYS A 188 -8.09 3.62 8.21
C LYS A 188 -8.33 4.16 6.82
N CYS A 189 -9.52 3.89 6.27
CA CYS A 189 -9.90 4.39 4.96
C CYS A 189 -11.33 4.87 4.94
N SER A 190 -11.60 5.83 4.05
CA SER A 190 -12.92 6.41 3.84
C SER A 190 -13.30 6.38 2.35
N GLY A 191 -14.54 6.76 2.05
CA GLY A 191 -15.04 6.88 0.68
C GLY A 191 -14.93 5.59 -0.15
N PHE A 192 -14.48 5.72 -1.40
CA PHE A 192 -14.34 4.58 -2.31
C PHE A 192 -13.31 3.54 -1.81
N LEU A 193 -12.27 3.98 -1.10
CA LEU A 193 -11.24 3.09 -0.58
C LEU A 193 -11.79 2.15 0.51
N LYS A 194 -12.75 2.61 1.30
CA LYS A 194 -13.48 1.79 2.27
C LYS A 194 -14.27 0.66 1.58
N ILE A 195 -14.91 0.95 0.45
CA ILE A 195 -15.63 -0.07 -0.35
C ILE A 195 -14.64 -1.12 -0.86
N LEU A 196 -13.48 -0.69 -1.37
CA LEU A 196 -12.42 -1.61 -1.79
C LEU A 196 -11.87 -2.45 -0.63
N ALA A 197 -11.68 -1.86 0.55
CA ALA A 197 -11.22 -2.57 1.73
C ALA A 197 -12.21 -3.63 2.21
N PHE A 198 -13.52 -3.35 2.10
CA PHE A 198 -14.56 -4.32 2.39
C PHE A 198 -14.58 -5.47 1.36
N LEU A 199 -14.47 -5.16 0.06
CA LEU A 199 -14.55 -6.17 -1.01
C LEU A 199 -13.27 -7.01 -1.15
N MET A 200 -12.10 -6.41 -0.87
CA MET A 200 -10.79 -7.01 -1.11
C MET A 200 -9.78 -6.67 0.02
N PRO A 201 -10.03 -7.11 1.26
CA PRO A 201 -9.18 -6.75 2.41
C PRO A 201 -7.72 -7.23 2.24
N GLY A 202 -7.52 -8.38 1.58
CA GLY A 202 -6.18 -8.92 1.30
C GLY A 202 -5.34 -8.09 0.32
N MET A 203 -5.92 -7.11 -0.38
CA MET A 203 -5.20 -6.27 -1.33
C MET A 203 -4.12 -5.41 -0.65
N PHE A 204 -4.43 -4.79 0.49
CA PHE A 204 -3.49 -3.94 1.24
C PHE A 204 -2.31 -4.77 1.76
N LYS A 205 -2.60 -5.91 2.39
CA LYS A 205 -1.60 -6.87 2.86
C LYS A 205 -0.67 -7.32 1.73
N ARG A 206 -1.21 -7.60 0.54
CA ARG A 206 -0.39 -7.97 -0.64
C ARG A 206 0.47 -6.82 -1.16
N ALA A 207 -0.03 -5.59 -1.12
CA ALA A 207 0.75 -4.42 -1.51
C ALA A 207 1.94 -4.23 -0.56
N SER A 208 1.71 -4.22 0.75
CA SER A 208 2.77 -4.12 1.75
C SER A 208 3.78 -5.27 1.65
N GLN A 209 3.33 -6.51 1.45
CA GLN A 209 4.23 -7.65 1.25
C GLN A 209 5.11 -7.48 0.01
N LYS A 210 4.56 -6.92 -1.07
CA LYS A 210 5.34 -6.66 -2.29
C LYS A 210 6.46 -5.67 -2.03
N ASP A 211 6.19 -4.60 -1.30
CA ASP A 211 7.20 -3.59 -0.97
C ASP A 211 8.26 -4.16 0.00
N MET A 212 7.85 -4.93 1.00
CA MET A 212 8.78 -5.63 1.89
C MET A 212 9.68 -6.63 1.13
N ASN A 213 9.14 -7.38 0.17
CA ASN A 213 9.92 -8.29 -0.66
C ASN A 213 10.90 -7.55 -1.58
N ALA A 214 10.49 -6.38 -2.11
CA ALA A 214 11.38 -5.54 -2.91
C ALA A 214 12.53 -4.99 -2.06
N PHE A 215 12.24 -4.59 -0.81
CA PHE A 215 13.25 -4.18 0.15
C PHE A 215 14.21 -5.32 0.52
N LYS A 216 13.70 -6.52 0.84
CA LYS A 216 14.53 -7.73 1.07
C LYS A 216 15.52 -7.93 -0.08
N LYS A 217 15.01 -7.97 -1.31
CA LYS A 217 15.84 -8.14 -2.51
C LYS A 217 16.89 -7.03 -2.66
N PHE A 218 16.51 -5.79 -2.39
CA PHE A 218 17.43 -4.65 -2.44
C PHE A 218 18.57 -4.81 -1.44
N VAL A 219 18.26 -5.14 -0.19
CA VAL A 219 19.26 -5.35 0.87
C VAL A 219 20.20 -6.51 0.52
N GLU A 220 19.66 -7.65 0.11
CA GLU A 220 20.45 -8.85 -0.22
C GLU A 220 21.35 -8.68 -1.45
N THR A 221 21.10 -7.65 -2.26
CA THR A 221 21.93 -7.31 -3.43
C THR A 221 22.92 -6.17 -3.15
N ASN A 222 22.78 -5.46 -2.02
CA ASN A 222 23.58 -4.26 -1.70
C ASN A 222 24.19 -4.29 -0.29
N GLY A 223 24.24 -5.47 0.33
CA GLY A 223 24.74 -5.70 1.69
C GLY A 223 26.06 -6.43 1.76
#